data_AF-A0A512UN02-F1
#
_entry.id   AF-A0A512UN02-F1
#
_cell.length_a   1.000
_cell.length_b   1.000
_cell.length_c   1.000
_cell.angle_alpha   90.00
_cell.angle_beta   90.00
_cell.angle_gamma   90.00
#
_symmetry.space_group_name_H-M   'P 1'
#
loop_
_entity.id
_entity.type
_entity.pdbx_description
1 polymer ?
#
loop_
_entity_poly.entity_id
_entity_poly.type
_entity_poly.pdbx_seq_one_letter_code
_entity_poly.pdbx_strand_id
1 'polypeptide(L)'
;MSMALRLGSLPVFSPLASASIAVALPRLPMLPRLSDFLPKQWSERPTISVDPRLEELAEFLERRNGQPPFMVDNGAILKAAPKKKPSYKRTREKLYSPGHKQIQPLHNLRRCAACGRVKRSHFMCMHCFGEIRALLKQKKKEFFGEPAKYEQDLDAVDERIIYPGKFFSQKDWRMEKKDWIPKREEPLMFDRDQVKKR
;
A
#
# COMPACT_ATOMS: atom_id res chain seq x y z
N MET A 1 28.46 -29.95 -24.35
CA MET A 1 27.80 -31.08 -23.66
C MET A 1 26.31 -30.83 -23.68
N SER A 2 25.66 -31.35 -24.72
CA SER A 2 24.21 -31.34 -24.92
C SER A 2 23.58 -32.51 -24.16
N MET A 3 22.32 -32.42 -23.72
CA MET A 3 21.31 -33.49 -23.49
C MET A 3 20.07 -32.82 -22.88
N ALA A 4 19.03 -32.50 -23.65
CA ALA A 4 17.96 -33.37 -24.17
C ALA A 4 16.77 -33.52 -23.20
N LEU A 5 15.66 -32.87 -23.58
CA LEU A 5 14.32 -32.94 -22.99
C LEU A 5 13.71 -34.33 -23.22
N ARG A 6 13.01 -34.88 -22.21
CA ARG A 6 12.16 -36.07 -22.37
C ARG A 6 10.68 -35.69 -22.26
N LEU A 7 9.95 -35.96 -23.33
CA LEU A 7 8.50 -35.85 -23.46
C LEU A 7 7.84 -37.22 -23.17
N GLY A 8 6.68 -37.12 -22.49
CA GLY A 8 5.50 -38.00 -22.45
C GLY A 8 5.55 -39.47 -22.87
N SER A 9 5.02 -40.32 -21.99
CA SER A 9 4.41 -41.61 -22.37
C SER A 9 3.08 -41.79 -21.62
N LEU A 10 1.97 -41.88 -22.36
CA LEU A 10 0.66 -42.33 -21.88
C LEU A 10 0.57 -43.86 -22.05
N PRO A 11 0.04 -44.62 -21.08
CA PRO A 11 -0.30 -46.01 -21.33
C PRO A 11 -1.72 -46.14 -21.91
N VAL A 12 -1.78 -46.80 -23.07
CA VAL A 12 -2.96 -47.39 -23.68
C VAL A 12 -3.31 -48.66 -22.91
N PHE A 13 -4.53 -48.76 -22.37
CA PHE A 13 -5.10 -50.01 -21.88
C PHE A 13 -6.35 -50.35 -22.70
N SER A 14 -6.30 -51.50 -23.35
CA SER A 14 -7.44 -52.21 -23.96
C SER A 14 -7.94 -53.28 -22.99
N PRO A 15 -9.24 -53.60 -22.99
CA PRO A 15 -9.60 -55.01 -22.95
C PRO A 15 -10.67 -55.41 -23.97
N LEU A 16 -10.50 -56.64 -24.46
CA LEU A 16 -11.39 -57.40 -25.35
C LEU A 16 -12.59 -57.99 -24.58
N ALA A 17 -13.75 -57.91 -25.25
CA ALA A 17 -14.86 -58.88 -25.34
C ALA A 17 -15.45 -59.53 -24.07
N SER A 18 -16.74 -59.25 -23.83
CA SER A 18 -17.80 -60.27 -23.88
C SER A 18 -19.18 -59.60 -23.88
N ALA A 19 -20.03 -60.01 -24.82
CA ALA A 19 -21.38 -59.50 -24.99
C ALA A 19 -22.35 -60.31 -24.13
N SER A 20 -23.04 -59.64 -23.21
CA SER A 20 -24.21 -60.15 -22.50
C SER A 20 -25.27 -59.06 -22.51
N ILE A 21 -26.35 -59.28 -23.25
CA ILE A 21 -27.51 -58.39 -23.30
C ILE A 21 -28.29 -58.56 -22.00
N ALA A 22 -28.27 -57.53 -21.15
CA ALA A 22 -29.14 -57.42 -19.99
C ALA A 22 -29.85 -56.07 -20.03
N VAL A 23 -31.15 -56.09 -20.32
CA VAL A 23 -32.04 -54.94 -20.17
C VAL A 23 -32.27 -54.71 -18.68
N ALA A 24 -31.70 -53.66 -18.11
CA ALA A 24 -31.96 -53.23 -16.74
C ALA A 24 -31.79 -51.70 -16.60
N LEU A 25 -32.95 -51.03 -16.51
CA LEU A 25 -33.29 -49.68 -15.99
C LEU A 25 -32.23 -48.55 -15.98
N PRO A 26 -32.57 -47.31 -16.38
CA PRO A 26 -31.64 -46.19 -16.37
C PRO A 26 -31.16 -45.93 -14.94
N ARG A 27 -29.86 -46.14 -14.70
CA ARG A 27 -29.18 -45.71 -13.47
C ARG A 27 -29.20 -44.19 -13.43
N LEU A 28 -29.94 -43.64 -12.47
CA LEU A 28 -29.88 -42.21 -12.16
C LEU A 28 -28.42 -41.84 -11.84
N PRO A 29 -27.88 -40.75 -12.40
CA PRO A 29 -26.53 -40.32 -12.09
C PRO A 29 -26.47 -39.97 -10.60
N MET A 30 -25.54 -40.60 -9.86
CA MET A 30 -25.26 -40.18 -8.50
C MET A 30 -24.80 -38.72 -8.53
N LEU A 31 -25.58 -37.86 -7.90
CA LEU A 31 -25.17 -36.48 -7.67
C LEU A 31 -23.89 -36.49 -6.82
N PRO A 32 -22.82 -35.79 -7.23
CA PRO A 32 -21.61 -35.66 -6.44
C PRO A 32 -21.96 -35.11 -5.04
N ARG A 33 -21.38 -35.71 -4.01
CA ARG A 33 -21.60 -35.23 -2.63
C ARG A 33 -20.85 -33.91 -2.49
N LEU A 34 -21.40 -32.97 -1.71
CA LEU A 34 -20.77 -31.68 -1.41
C LEU A 34 -19.33 -31.81 -0.87
N SER A 35 -18.97 -32.98 -0.30
CA SER A 35 -17.62 -33.32 0.12
C SER A 35 -16.60 -33.41 -1.02
N ASP A 36 -17.03 -33.64 -2.25
CA ASP A 36 -16.16 -33.82 -3.41
C ASP A 36 -15.80 -32.48 -4.08
N PHE A 37 -16.54 -31.41 -3.76
CA PHE A 37 -16.27 -30.03 -4.19
C PHE A 37 -15.48 -29.22 -3.17
N LEU A 38 -15.22 -29.77 -1.98
CA LEU A 38 -14.35 -29.15 -0.99
C LEU A 38 -12.88 -29.46 -1.35
N PRO A 39 -12.02 -28.44 -1.49
CA PRO A 39 -10.61 -28.68 -1.76
C PRO A 39 -10.00 -29.52 -0.63
N LYS A 40 -9.42 -30.68 -0.96
CA LYS A 40 -8.64 -31.54 -0.03
C LYS A 40 -7.51 -30.81 0.69
N GLN A 41 -7.17 -29.60 0.21
CA GLN A 41 -6.18 -28.70 0.79
C GLN A 41 -6.52 -28.24 2.23
N TRP A 42 -7.76 -28.40 2.70
CA TRP A 42 -8.13 -28.00 4.06
C TRP A 42 -8.00 -29.12 5.10
N SER A 43 -7.79 -30.38 4.69
CA SER A 43 -7.55 -31.51 5.60
C SER A 43 -6.07 -31.81 5.86
N GLU A 44 -5.17 -31.28 5.03
CA GLU A 44 -3.74 -31.32 5.33
C GLU A 44 -3.42 -30.20 6.32
N ARG A 45 -3.36 -30.54 7.61
CA ARG A 45 -2.64 -29.69 8.56
C ARG A 45 -1.26 -29.46 7.95
N PRO A 46 -0.80 -28.22 7.74
CA PRO A 46 0.54 -28.01 7.25
C PRO A 46 1.47 -28.78 8.19
N THR A 47 2.24 -29.71 7.63
CA THR A 47 3.38 -30.27 8.34
C THR A 47 4.33 -29.09 8.50
N ILE A 48 4.19 -28.39 9.63
CA ILE A 48 5.07 -27.30 10.00
C ILE A 48 6.44 -27.94 10.03
N SER A 49 7.28 -27.63 9.05
CA SER A 49 8.70 -27.99 9.08
C SER A 49 9.26 -27.25 10.28
N VAL A 50 9.32 -27.94 11.42
CA VAL A 50 9.88 -27.36 12.63
C VAL A 50 11.36 -27.19 12.34
N ASP A 51 11.84 -25.95 12.44
CA ASP A 51 13.26 -25.68 12.24
C ASP A 51 14.05 -26.56 13.24
N PRO A 52 15.14 -27.22 12.82
CA PRO A 52 15.90 -28.13 13.68
C PRO A 52 16.42 -27.44 14.96
N ARG A 53 16.59 -26.11 14.90
CA ARG A 53 16.95 -25.28 16.07
C ARG A 53 15.87 -25.22 17.15
N LEU A 54 14.59 -25.33 16.78
CA LEU A 54 13.48 -25.32 17.73
C LEU A 54 13.38 -26.65 18.45
N GLU A 55 13.67 -27.76 17.76
CA GLU A 55 13.77 -29.10 18.36
C GLU A 55 14.94 -29.15 19.34
N GLU A 56 16.12 -28.64 18.94
CA GLU A 56 17.29 -28.51 19.83
C GLU A 56 16.97 -27.68 21.09
N LEU A 57 16.21 -26.58 20.96
CA LEU A 57 15.82 -25.73 22.08
C LEU A 57 14.80 -26.41 23.00
N ALA A 58 13.84 -27.14 22.43
CA ALA A 58 12.85 -27.91 23.18
C ALA A 58 13.52 -28.99 24.03
N GLU A 59 14.43 -29.77 23.44
CA GLU A 59 15.22 -30.76 24.18
C GLU A 59 16.05 -30.11 25.30
N PHE A 60 16.59 -28.91 25.05
CA PHE A 60 17.40 -28.20 26.03
C PHE A 60 16.57 -27.69 27.22
N LEU A 61 15.33 -27.24 26.97
CA LEU A 61 14.38 -26.82 27.98
C LEU A 61 13.92 -28.00 28.84
N GLU A 62 13.62 -29.13 28.20
CA GLU A 62 13.23 -30.37 28.90
C GLU A 62 14.35 -30.88 29.81
N ARG A 63 15.61 -30.85 29.34
CA ARG A 63 16.78 -31.22 30.17
C ARG A 63 17.04 -30.28 31.34
N ARG A 64 16.54 -29.04 31.30
CA ARG A 64 16.75 -28.01 32.34
C ARG A 64 15.49 -27.67 33.13
N ASN A 65 14.49 -28.56 33.18
CA ASN A 65 13.23 -28.36 33.91
C ASN A 65 12.49 -27.06 33.52
N GLY A 66 12.46 -26.75 32.22
CA GLY A 66 11.79 -25.55 31.69
C GLY A 66 12.59 -24.25 31.82
N GLN A 67 13.84 -24.31 32.29
CA GLN A 67 14.71 -23.12 32.39
C GLN A 67 15.41 -22.85 31.05
N PRO A 68 15.16 -21.71 30.37
CA PRO A 68 15.73 -21.43 29.06
C PRO A 68 17.27 -21.36 29.10
N PRO A 69 17.98 -21.98 28.13
CA PRO A 69 19.41 -21.83 28.05
C PRO A 69 19.74 -20.43 27.56
N PHE A 70 20.56 -19.73 28.34
CA PHE A 70 21.11 -18.41 28.02
C PHE A 70 20.09 -17.24 28.09
N MET A 71 20.06 -16.63 29.28
CA MET A 71 20.13 -15.18 29.47
C MET A 71 18.97 -14.30 28.93
N VAL A 72 17.78 -14.86 28.73
CA VAL A 72 16.56 -14.05 28.54
C VAL A 72 16.11 -13.43 29.87
N ASP A 73 16.27 -14.18 30.99
CA ASP A 73 15.72 -13.81 32.29
C ASP A 73 16.73 -13.16 33.27
N ASN A 74 17.98 -12.96 32.88
CA ASN A 74 18.98 -12.25 33.72
C ASN A 74 18.85 -10.72 33.64
N GLY A 75 17.65 -10.21 33.33
CA GLY A 75 17.38 -8.77 33.22
C GLY A 75 18.29 -7.99 32.27
N ALA A 76 19.12 -8.61 31.42
CA ALA A 76 20.09 -7.91 30.58
C ALA A 76 19.48 -7.46 29.24
N ILE A 77 18.67 -8.31 28.63
CA ILE A 77 17.93 -7.99 27.39
C ILE A 77 16.80 -6.99 27.70
N LEU A 78 16.12 -7.13 28.85
CA LEU A 78 15.09 -6.20 29.33
C LEU A 78 15.64 -4.95 30.05
N LYS A 79 16.95 -4.86 30.33
CA LYS A 79 17.64 -3.64 30.82
C LYS A 79 18.64 -3.11 29.80
N ALA A 80 18.39 -3.24 28.50
CA ALA A 80 19.13 -2.51 27.47
C ALA A 80 18.82 -0.99 27.49
N ALA A 81 18.88 -0.39 28.67
CA ALA A 81 18.79 1.04 28.86
C ALA A 81 20.19 1.66 28.67
N PRO A 82 20.27 2.85 28.08
CA PRO A 82 21.54 3.57 28.00
C PRO A 82 22.12 3.75 29.41
N LYS A 83 23.31 3.21 29.65
CA LYS A 83 23.94 3.22 30.98
C LYS A 83 24.13 4.62 31.57
N LYS A 84 24.29 5.63 30.70
CA LYS A 84 24.53 7.03 31.06
C LYS A 84 23.78 7.96 30.09
N LYS A 85 23.42 9.15 30.57
CA LYS A 85 22.92 10.23 29.73
C LYS A 85 24.00 10.60 28.69
N PRO A 86 23.69 10.65 27.38
CA PRO A 86 24.65 11.08 26.38
C PRO A 86 25.04 12.55 26.61
N SER A 87 26.31 12.88 26.40
CA SER A 87 26.77 14.27 26.47
C SER A 87 26.20 15.10 25.32
N TYR A 88 26.11 16.41 25.52
CA TYR A 88 25.65 17.34 24.47
C TYR A 88 26.46 17.18 23.18
N LYS A 89 27.79 17.10 23.29
CA LYS A 89 28.71 16.86 22.17
C LYS A 89 28.36 15.57 21.42
N ARG A 90 28.18 14.46 22.14
CA ARG A 90 27.88 13.14 21.53
C ARG A 90 26.54 13.14 20.78
N THR A 91 25.53 13.80 21.33
CA THR A 91 24.22 13.92 20.65
C THR A 91 24.34 14.77 19.38
N ARG A 92 25.06 15.88 19.42
CA ARG A 92 25.26 16.76 18.25
C ARG A 92 26.11 16.11 17.17
N GLU A 93 27.21 15.47 17.53
CA GLU A 93 28.08 14.79 16.59
C GLU A 93 27.31 13.66 15.88
N LYS A 94 26.54 12.87 16.63
CA LYS A 94 25.68 11.83 16.06
C LYS A 94 24.60 12.39 15.14
N LEU A 95 24.06 13.58 15.41
CA LEU A 95 22.97 14.17 14.63
C LEU A 95 23.46 14.95 13.40
N TYR A 96 24.52 15.77 13.55
CA TYR A 96 24.91 16.76 12.55
C TYR A 96 26.21 16.43 11.82
N SER A 97 27.13 15.67 12.41
CA SER A 97 28.40 15.33 11.74
C SER A 97 28.22 14.46 10.49
N PRO A 98 27.35 13.43 10.47
CA PRO A 98 27.24 12.59 9.29
C PRO A 98 26.48 13.29 8.17
N GLY A 99 27.07 13.34 6.97
CA GLY A 99 26.46 13.95 5.78
C GLY A 99 25.11 13.35 5.37
N HIS A 100 24.83 12.10 5.75
CA HIS A 100 23.53 11.46 5.45
C HIS A 100 22.35 12.05 6.24
N LYS A 101 22.59 12.71 7.38
CA LYS A 101 21.54 13.38 8.17
C LYS A 101 21.37 14.85 7.80
N GLN A 102 22.31 15.39 7.04
CA GLN A 102 22.26 16.78 6.59
C GLN A 102 21.35 16.90 5.37
N ILE A 103 20.64 18.02 5.29
CA ILE A 103 19.82 18.35 4.13
C ILE A 103 20.76 18.72 3.00
N GLN A 104 20.78 17.90 1.94
CA GLN A 104 21.61 18.14 0.77
C GLN A 104 21.01 19.25 -0.10
N PRO A 105 21.82 20.18 -0.63
CA PRO A 105 21.34 21.21 -1.52
C PRO A 105 20.81 20.61 -2.84
N LEU A 106 19.68 21.14 -3.32
CA LEU A 106 19.03 20.67 -4.54
C LEU A 106 19.72 21.27 -5.78
N HIS A 107 20.71 20.56 -6.32
CA HIS A 107 21.45 20.98 -7.53
C HIS A 107 20.70 20.72 -8.84
N ASN A 108 19.60 19.98 -8.78
CA ASN A 108 18.85 19.54 -9.94
C ASN A 108 17.70 20.49 -10.31
N LEU A 109 17.79 21.77 -9.96
CA LEU A 109 16.80 22.77 -10.34
C LEU A 109 17.12 23.37 -11.71
N ARG A 110 16.09 23.51 -12.56
CA ARG A 110 16.18 24.00 -13.94
C ARG A 110 15.02 24.95 -14.24
N ARG A 111 15.18 25.74 -15.30
CA ARG A 111 14.11 26.58 -15.86
C ARG A 111 13.00 25.71 -16.48
N CYS A 112 11.74 26.06 -16.26
CA CYS A 112 10.62 25.51 -17.01
C CYS A 112 10.60 26.06 -18.45
N ALA A 113 10.42 25.19 -19.44
CA ALA A 113 10.34 25.58 -20.84
C ALA A 113 9.09 26.41 -21.21
N ALA A 114 7.97 26.20 -20.49
CA ALA A 114 6.71 26.89 -20.76
C ALA A 114 6.63 28.25 -20.02
N CYS A 115 6.63 28.23 -18.68
CA CYS A 115 6.42 29.44 -17.88
C CYS A 115 7.70 30.13 -17.39
N GLY A 116 8.87 29.53 -17.57
CA GLY A 116 10.14 30.08 -17.08
C GLY A 116 10.37 30.00 -15.57
N ARG A 117 9.42 29.52 -14.76
CA ARG A 117 9.60 29.31 -13.31
C ARG A 117 10.54 28.14 -12.99
N VAL A 118 11.02 28.08 -11.76
CA VAL A 118 11.90 26.99 -11.27
C VAL A 118 11.14 25.65 -11.24
N LYS A 119 11.79 24.58 -11.72
CA LYS A 119 11.32 23.19 -11.59
C LYS A 119 12.49 22.23 -11.32
N ARG A 120 12.21 21.00 -10.87
CA ARG A 120 13.23 19.92 -10.80
C ARG A 120 13.55 19.37 -12.19
N SER A 121 14.79 18.94 -12.39
CA SER A 121 15.23 18.24 -13.60
C SER A 121 14.49 16.91 -13.70
N HIS A 122 14.03 16.55 -14.89
CA HIS A 122 13.22 15.35 -15.18
C HIS A 122 11.76 15.36 -14.67
N PHE A 123 11.31 16.42 -14.00
CA PHE A 123 9.90 16.56 -13.60
C PHE A 123 9.16 17.60 -14.45
N MET A 124 7.84 17.39 -14.61
CA MET A 124 6.94 18.41 -15.14
C MET A 124 6.84 19.59 -14.17
N CYS A 125 6.62 20.79 -14.69
CA CYS A 125 6.40 21.96 -13.83
C CYS A 125 5.03 21.83 -13.18
N MET A 126 5.02 21.88 -11.85
CA MET A 126 3.82 21.73 -11.04
C MET A 126 2.84 22.90 -11.15
N HIS A 127 3.32 24.07 -11.59
CA HIS A 127 2.49 25.24 -11.91
C HIS A 127 1.75 25.02 -13.23
N CYS A 128 2.47 24.79 -14.33
CA CYS A 128 1.88 24.52 -15.64
C CYS A 128 0.93 23.32 -15.62
N PHE A 129 1.28 22.26 -14.88
CA PHE A 129 0.39 21.12 -14.72
C PHE A 129 -0.91 21.50 -14.00
N GLY A 130 -0.85 22.40 -13.02
CA GLY A 130 -2.03 22.92 -12.32
C GLY A 130 -2.95 23.69 -13.27
N GLU A 131 -2.39 24.56 -14.11
CA GLU A 131 -3.12 25.32 -15.12
C GLU A 131 -3.79 24.38 -16.15
N ILE A 132 -3.03 23.43 -16.70
CA ILE A 132 -3.56 22.44 -17.64
C ILE A 132 -4.70 21.63 -16.99
N ARG A 133 -4.53 21.21 -15.73
CA ARG A 133 -5.58 20.49 -15.00
C ARG A 133 -6.82 21.35 -14.79
N ALA A 134 -6.68 22.64 -14.53
CA ALA A 134 -7.81 23.56 -14.39
C ALA A 134 -8.56 23.73 -15.71
N LEU A 135 -7.83 23.93 -16.82
CA LEU A 135 -8.40 24.02 -18.16
C LEU A 135 -9.15 22.74 -18.56
N LEU A 136 -8.55 21.57 -18.29
CA LEU A 136 -9.20 20.28 -18.58
C LEU A 136 -10.46 20.06 -17.74
N LYS A 137 -10.48 20.54 -16.49
CA LYS A 137 -11.70 20.51 -15.66
C LYS A 137 -12.79 21.41 -16.21
N GLN A 138 -12.46 22.60 -16.68
CA GLN A 138 -13.41 23.53 -17.31
C GLN A 138 -14.00 22.92 -18.59
N LYS A 139 -13.15 22.42 -19.50
CA LYS A 139 -13.61 21.71 -20.70
C LYS A 139 -14.46 20.49 -20.36
N LYS A 140 -14.07 19.71 -19.35
CA LYS A 140 -14.89 18.57 -18.90
C LYS A 140 -16.29 19.04 -18.47
N LYS A 141 -16.39 20.16 -17.75
CA LYS A 141 -17.67 20.74 -17.35
C LYS A 141 -18.48 21.22 -18.56
N GLU A 142 -17.85 21.78 -19.58
CA GLU A 142 -18.50 22.20 -20.83
C GLU A 142 -19.03 21.00 -21.62
N PHE A 143 -18.25 19.93 -21.75
CA PHE A 143 -18.63 18.74 -22.53
C PHE A 143 -19.65 17.85 -21.82
N PHE A 144 -19.49 17.63 -20.52
CA PHE A 144 -20.34 16.70 -19.76
C PHE A 144 -21.46 17.40 -18.97
N GLY A 145 -21.51 18.74 -19.00
CA GLY A 145 -22.39 19.52 -18.16
C GLY A 145 -22.01 19.45 -16.67
N GLU A 146 -22.81 20.12 -15.84
CA GLU A 146 -22.81 19.85 -14.41
C GLU A 146 -23.53 18.53 -14.14
N PRO A 147 -23.10 17.74 -13.12
CA PRO A 147 -23.88 16.58 -12.72
C PRO A 147 -25.29 17.06 -12.36
N ALA A 148 -26.31 16.36 -12.84
CA ALA A 148 -27.70 16.73 -12.59
C ALA A 148 -27.93 16.88 -11.08
N LYS A 149 -28.01 18.12 -10.61
CA LYS A 149 -28.55 18.43 -9.29
C LYS A 149 -30.06 18.53 -9.46
N TYR A 150 -30.77 17.78 -8.63
CA TYR A 150 -32.17 18.04 -8.37
C TYR A 150 -32.24 19.32 -7.55
N GLU A 151 -32.42 20.44 -8.24
CA GLU A 151 -32.75 21.72 -7.62
C GLU A 151 -34.26 21.84 -7.74
N GLN A 152 -34.94 21.99 -6.59
CA GLN A 152 -36.37 22.26 -6.58
C GLN A 152 -36.53 23.75 -6.91
N ASP A 153 -37.32 24.07 -7.93
CA ASP A 153 -37.74 25.44 -8.20
C ASP A 153 -38.75 25.86 -7.12
N LEU A 154 -38.25 26.30 -5.97
CA LEU A 154 -39.04 26.80 -4.84
C LEU A 154 -39.05 28.33 -4.85
N ASP A 155 -40.18 28.92 -4.46
CA ASP A 155 -40.24 30.35 -4.20
C ASP A 155 -39.31 30.71 -3.02
N ALA A 156 -38.78 31.93 -3.00
CA ALA A 156 -37.89 32.39 -1.93
C ALA A 156 -38.55 32.36 -0.53
N VAL A 157 -39.89 32.45 -0.47
CA VAL A 157 -40.66 32.28 0.76
C VAL A 157 -40.63 30.82 1.21
N ASP A 158 -40.90 29.90 0.29
CA ASP A 158 -40.91 28.46 0.55
C ASP A 158 -39.52 27.92 0.88
N GLU A 159 -38.46 28.40 0.20
CA GLU A 159 -37.08 28.03 0.52
C GLU A 159 -36.73 28.38 1.97
N ARG A 160 -37.17 29.54 2.46
CA ARG A 160 -36.93 29.98 3.85
C ARG A 160 -37.76 29.19 4.86
N ILE A 161 -38.99 28.81 4.51
CA ILE A 161 -39.87 27.99 5.35
C ILE A 161 -39.35 26.55 5.43
N ILE A 162 -39.00 25.96 4.30
CA ILE A 162 -38.55 24.56 4.18
C ILE A 162 -37.12 24.40 4.69
N TYR A 163 -36.22 25.35 4.42
CA TYR A 163 -34.81 25.30 4.78
C TYR A 163 -34.38 26.51 5.64
N PRO A 164 -34.83 26.58 6.91
CA PRO A 164 -34.39 27.63 7.81
C PRO A 164 -32.88 27.54 8.10
N GLY A 165 -32.26 28.70 8.33
CA GLY A 165 -30.84 28.78 8.68
C GLY A 165 -30.52 28.08 10.00
N LYS A 166 -29.34 27.45 10.07
CA LYS A 166 -28.85 26.76 11.28
C LYS A 166 -27.75 27.55 11.98
N PHE A 167 -27.67 27.42 13.30
CA PHE A 167 -26.52 27.90 14.06
C PHE A 167 -25.33 26.97 13.85
N PHE A 168 -24.22 27.54 13.40
CA PHE A 168 -22.98 26.81 13.20
C PHE A 168 -22.13 26.85 14.46
N SER A 169 -21.64 25.70 14.90
CA SER A 169 -20.67 25.63 15.99
C SER A 169 -19.34 26.25 15.55
N GLN A 170 -18.52 26.70 16.49
CA GLN A 170 -17.16 27.17 16.20
C GLN A 170 -16.34 26.12 15.44
N LYS A 171 -16.60 24.83 15.70
CA LYS A 171 -16.00 23.73 14.95
C LYS A 171 -16.43 23.75 13.48
N ASP A 172 -17.71 23.94 13.21
CA ASP A 172 -18.24 23.94 11.85
C ASP A 172 -17.71 25.13 11.06
N TRP A 173 -17.65 26.30 11.69
CA TRP A 173 -17.01 27.49 11.13
C TRP A 173 -15.55 27.24 10.78
N ARG A 174 -14.80 26.59 11.68
CA ARG A 174 -13.43 26.20 11.38
C ARG A 174 -13.43 25.29 10.16
N MET A 175 -14.27 24.26 10.17
CA MET A 175 -14.35 23.26 9.10
C MET A 175 -14.68 23.88 7.72
N GLU A 176 -15.50 24.92 7.71
CA GLU A 176 -15.88 25.64 6.50
C GLU A 176 -14.73 26.50 5.96
N LYS A 177 -14.00 27.20 6.82
CA LYS A 177 -12.85 28.05 6.44
C LYS A 177 -11.74 27.27 5.76
N LYS A 178 -11.54 25.99 6.13
CA LYS A 178 -10.54 25.09 5.54
C LYS A 178 -9.10 25.62 5.60
N ASP A 179 -8.79 26.44 6.59
CA ASP A 179 -7.49 27.10 6.76
C ASP A 179 -6.32 26.09 6.94
N TRP A 180 -6.60 24.88 7.42
CA TRP A 180 -5.59 23.84 7.61
C TRP A 180 -5.20 23.10 6.33
N ILE A 181 -5.92 23.31 5.22
CA ILE A 181 -5.62 22.64 3.96
C ILE A 181 -4.48 23.40 3.27
N PRO A 182 -3.27 22.81 3.13
CA PRO A 182 -2.15 23.50 2.53
C PRO A 182 -2.43 23.75 1.04
N LYS A 183 -2.35 25.02 0.63
CA LYS A 183 -2.37 25.41 -0.78
C LYS A 183 -0.95 25.38 -1.32
N ARG A 184 -0.80 24.94 -2.57
CA ARG A 184 0.49 24.92 -3.24
C ARG A 184 0.92 26.36 -3.54
N GLU A 185 2.11 26.73 -3.07
CA GLU A 185 2.74 28.01 -3.38
C GLU A 185 3.21 28.06 -4.84
N GLU A 186 3.24 29.26 -5.39
CA GLU A 186 3.80 29.48 -6.71
C GLU A 186 5.33 29.46 -6.68
N PRO A 187 5.98 28.76 -7.64
CA PRO A 187 7.43 28.77 -7.70
C PRO A 187 7.95 30.13 -8.17
N LEU A 188 9.10 30.50 -7.63
CA LEU A 188 9.87 31.68 -8.05
C LEU A 188 10.24 31.62 -9.54
N MET A 189 10.48 32.79 -10.13
CA MET A 189 11.05 32.89 -11.47
C MET A 189 12.49 32.35 -11.47
N PHE A 190 12.88 31.68 -12.55
CA PHE A 190 14.22 31.09 -12.63
C PHE A 190 15.26 32.18 -12.88
N ASP A 191 16.16 32.34 -11.91
CA ASP A 191 17.36 33.15 -12.03
C ASP A 191 18.60 32.24 -12.16
N ARG A 192 19.47 32.53 -13.13
CA ARG A 192 20.69 31.76 -13.37
C ARG A 192 21.75 32.05 -12.32
N ASP A 193 21.75 33.25 -11.74
CA ASP A 193 22.79 33.66 -10.79
C ASP A 193 22.64 32.98 -9.43
N GLN A 194 21.42 32.56 -9.09
CA GLN A 194 21.10 31.82 -7.86
C GLN A 194 21.45 30.32 -7.93
N VAL A 195 21.74 29.80 -9.13
CA VAL A 195 22.12 28.40 -9.29
C VAL A 195 23.63 28.27 -9.15
N LYS A 196 24.07 27.29 -8.35
CA LYS A 196 25.49 26.96 -8.21
C LYS A 196 26.11 26.72 -9.60
N LYS A 197 27.02 27.61 -10.00
CA LYS A 197 27.82 27.46 -11.22
C LYS A 197 28.69 26.21 -11.04
N ARG A 198 28.64 25.31 -12.03
CA ARG A 198 29.51 24.13 -12.08
C ARG A 198 30.89 24.55 -12.52
#